data_AF-A0A7J4TP71-F1
#
_entry.id   AF-A0A7J4TP71-F1
#
_cell.length_a   1.000
_cell.length_b   1.000
_cell.length_c   1.000
_cell.angle_alpha   90.00
_cell.angle_beta   90.00
_cell.angle_gamma   90.00
#
_symmetry.space_group_name_H-M   'P 1'
#
loop_
_entity.id
_entity.type
_entity.pdbx_description
1 polymer ?
#
loop_
_entity_poly.entity_id
_entity_poly.type
_entity_poly.pdbx_seq_one_letter_code
_entity_poly.pdbx_strand_id
1 'polypeptide(L)'
;MSNTVSLDIIARLVECGMEEKHAHIVMDLATHPPSKASDVGKRIAISRMDAYNSLRKMQDLGFVKATLDKPMRFLGLKIEEVFGLLIQKSEMDLRRMQDHLEAMKSDAHRVLLSHENEYHEPNFTVLKDRHSIMANLQSILSEAEHSVWMLLGDWGIFHLRRSGAFEALTDAVNRGIEVKISTSLNEKTIRFFDDLDTRIEIRHHEDFRMQGVYVDDEVGLQFINVEKNPTGRGKTDSALLIESKAFMEAQSELMAIQWGAGTSYRAAKARLTEGKIIEPLNLSLGDGSYYERLRSAINDQLAVQIEQPNTILRRPGEPITIEGNSSAEALQKLGIDLNEVLLGVGIRIGEELASKWDNVEDDQEFWKHLSHEWDQLGMGQILTTSMPPETLTVQNGGACGGKPTSNSMLCHLDEGVLKGILRTRHDFVIQSTQRVCPTDGSNSCHFKISCEKDTIEPSQ
;
A
#
# COMPACT_ATOMS: atom_id res chain seq x y z
N MET A 1 2.08 -3.39 -41.63
CA MET A 1 1.89 -3.43 -40.16
C MET A 1 3.27 -3.26 -39.52
N SER A 2 3.39 -2.50 -38.42
CA SER A 2 4.67 -2.44 -37.70
C SER A 2 5.00 -3.82 -37.11
N ASN A 3 6.28 -4.21 -37.10
CA ASN A 3 6.71 -5.52 -36.57
C ASN A 3 6.21 -5.77 -35.14
N THR A 4 6.08 -4.70 -34.34
CA THR A 4 5.57 -4.75 -32.97
C THR A 4 4.12 -5.23 -32.89
N VAL A 5 3.26 -4.79 -33.81
CA VAL A 5 1.83 -5.20 -33.84
C VAL A 5 1.70 -6.66 -34.25
N SER A 6 2.50 -7.12 -35.22
CA SER A 6 2.50 -8.52 -35.63
C SER A 6 2.94 -9.45 -34.50
N LEU A 7 3.98 -9.07 -33.74
CA LEU A 7 4.47 -9.84 -32.60
C LEU A 7 3.44 -9.92 -31.45
N ASP A 8 2.70 -8.84 -31.18
CA ASP A 8 1.64 -8.87 -30.18
C ASP A 8 0.52 -9.86 -30.55
N ILE A 9 0.09 -9.87 -31.81
CA ILE A 9 -0.96 -10.80 -32.28
C ILE A 9 -0.48 -12.25 -32.19
N ILE A 10 0.75 -12.56 -32.61
CA ILE A 10 1.33 -13.91 -32.48
C ILE A 10 1.29 -14.35 -31.02
N ALA A 11 1.75 -13.48 -30.13
CA ALA A 11 1.78 -13.79 -28.71
C ALA A 11 0.37 -13.97 -28.11
N ARG A 12 -0.66 -13.29 -28.62
CA ARG A 12 -2.07 -13.50 -28.21
C ARG A 12 -2.63 -14.83 -28.71
N LEU A 13 -2.33 -15.21 -29.96
CA LEU A 13 -2.74 -16.50 -30.50
C LEU A 13 -2.13 -17.67 -29.70
N VAL A 14 -0.85 -17.53 -29.31
CA VAL A 14 -0.17 -18.53 -28.47
C VAL A 14 -0.81 -18.66 -27.10
N GLU A 15 -1.19 -17.55 -26.47
CA GLU A 15 -1.92 -17.57 -25.19
C GLU A 15 -3.28 -18.26 -25.30
N CYS A 16 -3.93 -18.18 -26.45
CA CYS A 16 -5.19 -18.87 -26.72
C CYS A 16 -5.00 -20.36 -27.07
N GLY A 17 -3.80 -20.93 -26.86
CA GLY A 17 -3.53 -22.35 -27.05
C GLY A 17 -3.05 -22.74 -28.45
N MET A 18 -2.68 -21.78 -29.31
CA MET A 18 -2.09 -22.08 -30.63
C MET A 18 -0.58 -22.34 -30.51
N GLU A 19 -0.07 -23.36 -31.19
CA GLU A 19 1.38 -23.59 -31.29
C GLU A 19 2.06 -22.37 -31.95
N GLU A 20 3.22 -21.93 -31.43
CA GLU A 20 3.92 -20.72 -31.89
C GLU A 20 4.16 -20.71 -33.41
N LYS A 21 4.64 -21.83 -33.96
CA LYS A 21 4.82 -22.00 -35.41
C LYS A 21 3.53 -21.78 -36.20
N HIS A 22 2.36 -22.19 -35.69
CA HIS A 22 1.08 -22.00 -36.37
C HIS A 22 0.65 -20.53 -36.29
N ALA A 23 0.89 -19.85 -35.17
CA ALA A 23 0.62 -18.42 -35.05
C ALA A 23 1.44 -17.60 -36.06
N HIS A 24 2.71 -17.96 -36.29
CA HIS A 24 3.53 -17.36 -37.35
C HIS A 24 2.97 -17.62 -38.75
N ILE A 25 2.50 -18.83 -39.04
CA ILE A 25 1.87 -19.17 -40.33
C ILE A 25 0.57 -18.40 -40.54
N VAL A 26 -0.28 -18.28 -39.51
CA VAL A 26 -1.51 -17.48 -39.57
C VAL A 26 -1.18 -16.03 -39.91
N MET A 27 -0.20 -15.43 -39.24
CA MET A 27 0.20 -14.05 -39.50
C MET A 27 0.80 -13.84 -40.89
N ASP A 28 1.61 -14.79 -41.37
CA ASP A 28 2.15 -14.74 -42.72
C ASP A 28 1.01 -14.75 -43.76
N LEU A 29 0.09 -15.71 -43.65
CA LEU A 29 -1.01 -15.86 -44.60
C LEU A 29 -2.09 -14.78 -44.49
N ALA A 30 -2.24 -14.12 -43.34
CA ALA A 30 -3.14 -12.99 -43.18
C ALA A 30 -2.61 -11.71 -43.88
N THR A 31 -1.31 -11.64 -44.13
CA THR A 31 -0.64 -10.46 -44.73
C THR A 31 -0.20 -10.68 -46.18
N HIS A 32 -0.34 -11.89 -46.71
CA HIS A 32 0.10 -12.27 -48.05
C HIS A 32 -1.02 -12.90 -48.87
N PRO A 33 -0.95 -12.81 -50.22
CA PRO A 33 -1.87 -13.53 -51.10
C PRO A 33 -1.66 -15.05 -50.99
N PRO A 34 -2.60 -15.85 -51.56
CA PRO A 34 -2.50 -17.30 -51.58
C PRO A 34 -1.11 -17.80 -51.97
N SER A 35 -0.45 -18.52 -51.07
CA SER A 35 0.97 -18.86 -51.17
C SER A 35 1.20 -20.37 -51.17
N LYS A 36 2.23 -20.83 -51.90
CA LYS A 36 2.62 -22.25 -51.82
C LYS A 36 3.28 -22.52 -50.48
N ALA A 37 3.24 -23.76 -49.99
CA ALA A 37 3.92 -24.15 -48.76
C ALA A 37 5.42 -23.80 -48.76
N SER A 38 6.09 -23.91 -49.92
CA SER A 38 7.50 -23.53 -50.07
C SER A 38 7.75 -22.03 -49.87
N ASP A 39 6.78 -21.20 -50.22
CA ASP A 39 6.91 -19.74 -50.16
C ASP A 39 6.66 -19.24 -48.74
N VAL A 40 5.63 -19.81 -48.08
CA VAL A 40 5.37 -19.61 -46.65
C VAL A 40 6.59 -20.02 -45.82
N GLY A 41 7.10 -21.24 -46.04
CA GLY A 41 8.24 -21.76 -45.29
C GLY A 41 9.49 -20.88 -45.40
N LYS A 42 9.78 -20.33 -46.59
CA LYS A 42 10.89 -19.39 -46.78
C LYS A 42 10.73 -18.10 -46.00
N ARG A 43 9.51 -17.53 -45.91
CA ARG A 43 9.27 -16.25 -45.21
C ARG A 43 9.35 -16.39 -43.70
N ILE A 44 8.85 -17.49 -43.15
CA ILE A 44 8.87 -17.76 -41.70
C ILE A 44 10.09 -18.58 -41.25
N ALA A 45 11.05 -18.79 -42.15
CA ALA A 45 12.31 -19.50 -41.89
C ALA A 45 12.15 -20.94 -41.34
N ILE A 46 11.19 -21.71 -41.86
CA ILE A 46 11.03 -23.15 -41.55
C ILE A 46 11.28 -24.02 -42.80
N SER A 47 11.55 -25.31 -42.59
CA SER A 47 11.79 -26.22 -43.69
C SER A 47 10.55 -26.36 -44.60
N ARG A 48 10.78 -26.64 -45.89
CA ARG A 48 9.69 -26.84 -46.86
C ARG A 48 8.74 -27.98 -46.43
N MET A 49 9.30 -29.04 -45.84
CA MET A 49 8.53 -30.18 -45.37
C MET A 49 7.66 -29.81 -44.16
N ASP A 50 8.23 -29.06 -43.22
CA ASP A 50 7.51 -28.61 -42.01
C ASP A 50 6.40 -27.61 -42.36
N ALA A 51 6.66 -26.70 -43.31
CA ALA A 51 5.63 -25.78 -43.81
C ALA A 51 4.47 -26.55 -44.43
N TYR A 52 4.74 -27.57 -45.24
CA TYR A 52 3.70 -28.39 -45.85
C TYR A 52 2.88 -29.16 -44.80
N ASN A 53 3.56 -29.83 -43.85
CA ASN A 53 2.90 -30.60 -42.80
C ASN A 53 2.06 -29.71 -41.87
N SER A 54 2.59 -28.54 -41.50
CA SER A 54 1.90 -27.58 -40.64
C SER A 54 0.69 -26.99 -41.35
N LEU A 55 0.83 -26.56 -42.61
CA LEU A 55 -0.28 -26.01 -43.40
C LEU A 55 -1.38 -27.04 -43.64
N ARG A 56 -1.02 -28.32 -43.86
CA ARG A 56 -2.00 -29.40 -44.00
C ARG A 56 -2.74 -29.68 -42.69
N LYS A 57 -2.01 -29.77 -41.56
CA LYS A 57 -2.63 -29.91 -40.23
C LYS A 57 -3.55 -28.73 -39.92
N MET A 58 -3.12 -27.50 -40.23
CA MET A 58 -3.93 -26.31 -40.02
C MET A 58 -5.14 -26.26 -40.97
N GLN A 59 -5.04 -26.81 -42.17
CA GLN A 59 -6.17 -26.98 -43.08
C GLN A 59 -7.19 -27.97 -42.52
N ASP A 60 -6.74 -29.12 -42.03
CA ASP A 60 -7.61 -30.14 -41.42
C ASP A 60 -8.34 -29.59 -40.18
N LEU A 61 -7.68 -28.69 -39.43
CA LEU A 61 -8.25 -27.95 -38.30
C LEU A 61 -9.11 -26.74 -38.72
N GLY A 62 -9.18 -26.41 -40.01
CA GLY A 62 -9.97 -25.30 -40.53
C GLY A 62 -9.35 -23.90 -40.38
N PHE A 63 -8.11 -23.77 -39.92
CA PHE A 63 -7.43 -22.46 -39.73
C PHE A 63 -6.91 -21.83 -41.03
N VAL A 64 -6.80 -22.61 -42.11
CA VAL A 64 -6.38 -22.15 -43.44
C VAL A 64 -7.18 -22.85 -44.53
N LYS A 65 -7.38 -22.18 -45.65
CA LYS A 65 -8.03 -22.71 -46.85
C LYS A 65 -6.97 -23.11 -47.87
N ALA A 66 -7.28 -24.08 -48.73
CA ALA A 66 -6.41 -24.48 -49.84
C ALA A 66 -7.14 -24.33 -51.19
N THR A 67 -6.40 -23.93 -52.22
CA THR A 67 -6.92 -23.89 -53.60
C THR A 67 -6.79 -25.26 -54.26
N LEU A 68 -7.67 -25.54 -55.23
CA LEU A 68 -7.62 -26.76 -56.04
C LEU A 68 -6.57 -26.69 -57.17
N ASP A 69 -5.82 -25.58 -57.27
CA ASP A 69 -4.82 -25.38 -58.31
C ASP A 69 -3.61 -26.32 -58.15
N LYS A 70 -2.91 -26.59 -59.26
CA LYS A 70 -1.59 -27.21 -59.26
C LYS A 70 -0.53 -26.18 -59.66
N PRO A 71 0.43 -25.83 -58.78
CA PRO A 71 0.60 -26.33 -57.42
C PRO A 71 -0.38 -25.68 -56.41
N MET A 72 -0.76 -26.46 -55.40
CA MET A 72 -1.68 -26.07 -54.33
C MET A 72 -1.19 -24.83 -53.59
N ARG A 73 -2.09 -23.86 -53.36
CA ARG A 73 -1.82 -22.65 -52.59
C ARG A 73 -2.70 -22.60 -51.36
N PHE A 74 -2.17 -22.03 -50.28
CA PHE A 74 -2.88 -21.84 -49.01
C PHE A 74 -3.28 -20.38 -48.86
N LEU A 75 -4.48 -20.16 -48.35
CA LEU A 75 -5.07 -18.87 -48.05
C LEU A 75 -5.36 -18.79 -46.54
N GLY A 76 -4.92 -17.70 -45.92
CA GLY A 76 -5.22 -17.41 -44.52
C GLY A 76 -6.65 -16.97 -44.31
N LEU A 77 -7.17 -17.22 -43.12
CA LEU A 77 -8.37 -16.56 -42.64
C LEU A 77 -8.02 -15.18 -42.09
N LYS A 78 -9.03 -14.32 -41.92
CA LYS A 78 -8.83 -13.09 -41.16
C LYS A 78 -8.55 -13.44 -39.70
N ILE A 79 -7.77 -12.59 -39.03
CA ILE A 79 -7.40 -12.79 -37.62
C ILE A 79 -8.64 -12.91 -36.72
N GLU A 80 -9.70 -12.15 -37.00
CA GLU A 80 -10.99 -12.25 -36.29
C GLU A 80 -11.62 -13.65 -36.40
N GLU A 81 -11.57 -14.27 -37.58
CA GLU A 81 -12.11 -15.61 -37.82
C GLU A 81 -11.28 -16.68 -37.11
N VAL A 82 -9.96 -16.50 -37.04
CA VAL A 82 -9.06 -17.40 -36.31
C VAL A 82 -9.38 -17.40 -34.82
N PHE A 83 -9.58 -16.22 -34.22
CA PHE A 83 -10.01 -16.14 -32.82
C PHE A 83 -11.39 -16.75 -32.61
N GLY A 84 -12.34 -16.54 -33.54
CA GLY A 84 -13.65 -17.18 -33.50
C GLY A 84 -13.57 -18.71 -33.45
N LEU A 85 -12.71 -19.31 -34.28
CA LEU A 85 -12.47 -20.76 -34.29
C LEU A 85 -11.81 -21.25 -32.99
N LEU A 86 -10.85 -20.50 -32.45
CA LEU A 86 -10.21 -20.85 -31.17
C LEU A 86 -11.22 -20.82 -30.02
N ILE A 87 -12.09 -19.81 -29.97
CA ILE A 87 -13.15 -19.70 -28.95
C ILE A 87 -14.10 -20.90 -29.04
N GLN A 88 -14.63 -21.21 -30.24
CA GLN A 88 -15.54 -22.34 -30.43
C GLN A 88 -14.90 -23.68 -30.02
N LYS A 89 -13.63 -23.87 -30.37
CA LYS A 89 -12.89 -25.06 -29.97
C LYS A 89 -12.76 -25.15 -28.45
N SER A 90 -12.36 -24.06 -27.80
CA SER A 90 -12.23 -24.01 -26.34
C SER A 90 -13.57 -24.24 -25.63
N GLU A 91 -14.68 -23.72 -26.14
CA GLU A 91 -16.02 -23.99 -25.59
C GLU A 91 -16.40 -25.47 -25.68
N MET A 92 -16.11 -26.12 -26.81
CA MET A 92 -16.37 -27.54 -26.99
C MET A 92 -15.47 -28.40 -26.09
N ASP A 93 -14.18 -28.06 -25.98
CA ASP A 93 -13.24 -28.73 -25.10
C ASP A 93 -13.65 -28.59 -23.62
N LEU A 94 -14.10 -27.39 -23.21
CA LEU A 94 -14.64 -27.12 -21.87
C LEU A 94 -15.86 -27.99 -21.58
N ARG A 95 -16.86 -28.01 -22.48
CA ARG A 95 -18.05 -28.86 -22.33
C ARG A 95 -17.66 -30.32 -22.16
N ARG A 96 -16.73 -30.83 -22.98
CA ARG A 96 -16.25 -32.21 -22.88
C ARG A 96 -15.57 -32.49 -21.53
N MET A 97 -14.77 -31.56 -21.01
CA MET A 97 -14.16 -31.71 -19.69
C MET A 97 -15.21 -31.73 -18.58
N GLN A 98 -16.24 -30.89 -18.67
CA GLN A 98 -17.37 -30.87 -17.73
C GLN A 98 -18.14 -32.18 -17.76
N ASP A 99 -18.48 -32.70 -18.95
CA ASP A 99 -19.16 -33.98 -19.12
C ASP A 99 -18.35 -35.14 -18.52
N HIS A 100 -17.03 -35.16 -18.76
CA HIS A 100 -16.14 -36.15 -18.15
C HIS A 100 -16.10 -36.05 -16.62
N LEU A 101 -16.06 -34.82 -16.06
CA LEU A 101 -16.07 -34.61 -14.62
C LEU A 101 -17.39 -35.08 -13.99
N GLU A 102 -18.53 -34.75 -14.60
CA GLU A 102 -19.85 -35.17 -14.14
C GLU A 102 -20.01 -36.69 -14.17
N ALA A 103 -19.59 -37.32 -15.28
CA ALA A 103 -19.55 -38.78 -15.38
C ALA A 103 -18.70 -39.40 -14.27
N MET A 104 -17.48 -38.89 -14.04
CA MET A 104 -16.59 -39.40 -12.99
C MET A 104 -17.14 -39.19 -11.57
N LYS A 105 -17.91 -38.12 -11.31
CA LYS A 105 -18.60 -37.91 -10.02
C LYS A 105 -19.77 -38.88 -9.79
N SER A 106 -20.43 -39.31 -10.86
CA SER A 106 -21.62 -40.17 -10.80
C SER A 106 -21.32 -41.67 -10.66
N ASP A 107 -20.11 -42.10 -11.00
CA ASP A 107 -19.75 -43.51 -11.15
C ASP A 107 -18.88 -44.08 -10.00
N ALA A 108 -18.55 -45.37 -10.08
CA ALA A 108 -17.74 -46.15 -9.13
C ALA A 108 -16.33 -45.60 -8.79
N HIS A 109 -15.94 -44.46 -9.36
CA HIS A 109 -14.67 -43.76 -9.15
C HIS A 109 -14.65 -42.80 -7.96
N ARG A 110 -15.77 -42.64 -7.23
CA ARG A 110 -15.84 -41.82 -5.99
C ARG A 110 -14.72 -42.11 -5.00
N VAL A 111 -14.29 -43.38 -4.88
CA VAL A 111 -13.24 -43.81 -3.95
C VAL A 111 -11.86 -43.16 -4.25
N LEU A 112 -11.57 -42.84 -5.52
CA LEU A 112 -10.34 -42.14 -5.92
C LEU A 112 -10.48 -40.61 -5.82
N LEU A 113 -11.71 -40.09 -5.85
CA LEU A 113 -12.01 -38.66 -5.72
C LEU A 113 -12.09 -38.19 -4.25
N SER A 114 -12.38 -39.11 -3.32
CA SER A 114 -12.52 -38.84 -1.89
C SER A 114 -11.34 -39.30 -1.04
N HIS A 115 -10.16 -39.50 -1.65
CA HIS A 115 -8.96 -39.80 -0.88
C HIS A 115 -8.50 -38.49 -0.23
N GLU A 116 -9.07 -38.18 0.94
CA GLU A 116 -8.52 -37.20 1.86
C GLU A 116 -7.14 -37.71 2.26
N ASN A 117 -6.10 -37.16 1.65
CA ASN A 117 -4.76 -37.31 2.18
C ASN A 117 -4.75 -36.55 3.52
N GLU A 118 -5.01 -37.25 4.63
CA GLU A 118 -4.69 -36.82 6.00
C GLU A 118 -3.17 -36.73 6.22
N TYR A 119 -2.43 -36.24 5.21
CA TYR A 119 -0.99 -36.09 5.26
C TYR A 119 -0.69 -34.69 5.83
N HIS A 120 -0.69 -34.61 7.16
CA HIS A 120 -0.37 -33.43 7.97
C HIS A 120 1.13 -33.03 7.92
N GLU A 121 1.82 -33.22 6.79
CA GLU A 121 3.14 -32.61 6.61
C GLU A 121 2.98 -31.21 5.99
N PRO A 122 3.76 -30.22 6.46
CA PRO A 122 3.81 -28.90 5.84
C PRO A 122 4.11 -29.00 4.34
N ASN A 123 3.13 -28.68 3.50
CA ASN A 123 3.29 -28.73 2.05
C ASN A 123 3.55 -27.34 1.49
N PHE A 124 4.48 -27.28 0.54
CA PHE A 124 4.87 -26.06 -0.16
C PHE A 124 4.82 -26.31 -1.67
N THR A 125 3.91 -25.61 -2.35
CA THR A 125 3.76 -25.71 -3.80
C THR A 125 4.18 -24.40 -4.47
N VAL A 126 5.10 -24.48 -5.44
CA VAL A 126 5.53 -23.30 -6.20
C VAL A 126 4.62 -23.13 -7.41
N LEU A 127 3.85 -22.04 -7.40
CA LEU A 127 3.02 -21.63 -8.53
C LEU A 127 3.79 -20.64 -9.39
N LYS A 128 3.76 -20.87 -10.70
CA LYS A 128 4.34 -19.98 -11.71
C LYS A 128 3.22 -19.41 -12.56
N ASP A 129 3.45 -18.21 -13.06
CA ASP A 129 2.54 -17.41 -13.87
C ASP A 129 1.26 -16.95 -13.17
N ARG A 130 0.79 -15.76 -13.56
CA ARG A 130 -0.37 -15.13 -12.91
C ARG A 130 -1.67 -15.91 -13.06
N HIS A 131 -1.88 -16.58 -14.19
CA HIS A 131 -3.14 -17.29 -14.42
C HIS A 131 -3.26 -18.47 -13.46
N SER A 132 -2.19 -19.25 -13.31
CA SER A 132 -2.13 -20.35 -12.34
C SER A 132 -2.29 -19.86 -10.91
N ILE A 133 -1.60 -18.76 -10.53
CA ILE A 133 -1.70 -18.19 -9.18
C ILE A 133 -3.13 -17.73 -8.88
N MET A 134 -3.77 -17.02 -9.81
CA MET A 134 -5.13 -16.52 -9.63
C MET A 134 -6.18 -17.63 -9.63
N ALA A 135 -5.98 -18.71 -10.39
CA ALA A 135 -6.85 -19.88 -10.37
C ALA A 135 -6.78 -20.61 -9.02
N ASN A 136 -5.59 -20.78 -8.45
CA ASN A 136 -5.44 -21.34 -7.10
C ASN A 136 -6.05 -20.42 -6.04
N LEU A 137 -5.81 -19.11 -6.14
CA LEU A 137 -6.45 -18.13 -5.25
C LEU A 137 -7.98 -18.23 -5.29
N GLN A 138 -8.57 -18.42 -6.48
CA GLN A 138 -10.00 -18.61 -6.63
C GLN A 138 -10.49 -19.88 -5.89
N SER A 139 -9.77 -21.00 -5.98
CA SER A 139 -10.13 -22.23 -5.25
C SER A 139 -10.10 -22.00 -3.74
N ILE A 140 -9.00 -21.43 -3.24
CA ILE A 140 -8.79 -21.17 -1.81
C ILE A 140 -9.90 -20.25 -1.26
N LEU A 141 -10.26 -19.18 -1.98
CA LEU A 141 -11.35 -18.29 -1.57
C LEU A 141 -12.74 -18.96 -1.64
N SER A 142 -12.93 -19.92 -2.54
CA SER A 142 -14.18 -20.66 -2.66
C SER A 142 -14.37 -21.62 -1.49
N GLU A 143 -13.27 -22.15 -0.96
CA GLU A 143 -13.22 -23.09 0.17
C GLU A 143 -13.16 -22.38 1.53
N ALA A 144 -12.90 -21.08 1.57
CA ALA A 144 -12.85 -20.30 2.81
C ALA A 144 -14.13 -20.43 3.65
N GLU A 145 -13.96 -20.54 4.97
CA GLU A 145 -15.02 -20.76 5.96
C GLU A 145 -15.14 -19.65 7.03
N HIS A 146 -14.03 -19.00 7.41
CA HIS A 146 -13.99 -18.11 8.57
C HIS A 146 -13.44 -16.72 8.25
N SER A 147 -12.23 -16.64 7.70
CA SER A 147 -11.53 -15.38 7.47
C SER A 147 -10.61 -15.41 6.25
N VAL A 148 -10.52 -14.27 5.58
CA VAL A 148 -9.61 -14.04 4.46
C VAL A 148 -8.84 -12.75 4.71
N TRP A 149 -7.52 -12.84 4.66
CA TRP A 149 -6.65 -11.70 4.87
C TRP A 149 -5.72 -11.51 3.68
N MET A 150 -5.90 -10.40 2.96
CA MET A 150 -5.20 -10.11 1.72
C MET A 150 -4.18 -8.99 1.93
N LEU A 151 -2.94 -9.26 1.55
CA LEU A 151 -1.84 -8.30 1.48
C LEU A 151 -1.62 -7.98 0.00
N LEU A 152 -2.13 -6.83 -0.45
CA LEU A 152 -2.12 -6.45 -1.86
C LEU A 152 -1.08 -5.36 -2.13
N GLY A 153 -0.21 -5.60 -3.13
CA GLY A 153 0.66 -4.55 -3.66
C GLY A 153 -0.11 -3.54 -4.52
N ASP A 154 0.60 -2.57 -5.09
CA ASP A 154 0.04 -1.42 -5.83
C ASP A 154 -1.01 -1.80 -6.89
N TRP A 155 -0.80 -2.94 -7.57
CA TRP A 155 -1.65 -3.45 -8.64
C TRP A 155 -2.38 -4.76 -8.29
N GLY A 156 -2.25 -5.25 -7.06
CA GLY A 156 -2.85 -6.52 -6.64
C GLY A 156 -4.37 -6.52 -6.81
N ILE A 157 -5.03 -5.42 -6.43
CA ILE A 157 -6.48 -5.24 -6.61
C ILE A 157 -6.92 -5.28 -8.08
N PHE A 158 -6.07 -4.78 -8.99
CA PHE A 158 -6.35 -4.77 -10.41
C PHE A 158 -6.28 -6.18 -11.00
N HIS A 159 -5.29 -6.97 -10.58
CA HIS A 159 -5.17 -8.36 -11.01
C HIS A 159 -6.28 -9.23 -10.44
N LEU A 160 -6.63 -9.04 -9.18
CA LEU A 160 -7.76 -9.71 -8.52
C LEU A 160 -9.05 -9.48 -9.30
N ARG A 161 -9.42 -8.21 -9.58
CA ARG A 161 -10.65 -7.86 -10.32
C ARG A 161 -10.74 -8.44 -11.73
N ARG A 162 -9.62 -8.80 -12.34
CA ARG A 162 -9.58 -9.36 -13.70
C ARG A 162 -9.57 -10.89 -13.72
N SER A 163 -9.61 -11.53 -12.56
CA SER A 163 -9.64 -12.98 -12.42
C SER A 163 -10.93 -13.44 -11.73
N GLY A 164 -11.26 -14.73 -11.87
CA GLY A 164 -12.40 -15.33 -11.19
C GLY A 164 -12.24 -15.36 -9.66
N ALA A 165 -11.05 -15.06 -9.13
CA ALA A 165 -10.84 -14.91 -7.69
C ALA A 165 -11.64 -13.73 -7.09
N PHE A 166 -11.97 -12.69 -7.87
CA PHE A 166 -12.81 -11.60 -7.38
C PHE A 166 -14.27 -12.02 -7.15
N GLU A 167 -14.79 -12.89 -8.02
CA GLU A 167 -16.12 -13.48 -7.85
C GLU A 167 -16.14 -14.37 -6.60
N ALA A 168 -15.13 -15.23 -6.43
CA ALA A 168 -14.98 -16.06 -5.24
C ALA A 168 -14.85 -15.24 -3.94
N LEU A 169 -14.11 -14.12 -3.96
CA LEU A 169 -14.03 -13.20 -2.83
C LEU A 169 -15.41 -12.61 -2.48
N THR A 170 -16.16 -12.18 -3.50
CA THR A 170 -17.50 -11.61 -3.32
C THR A 170 -18.46 -12.65 -2.73
N ASP A 171 -18.39 -13.89 -3.22
CA ASP A 171 -19.15 -15.01 -2.68
C ASP A 171 -18.75 -15.32 -1.23
N ALA A 172 -17.46 -15.26 -0.89
CA ALA A 172 -16.99 -15.45 0.47
C ALA A 172 -17.59 -14.40 1.43
N VAL A 173 -17.57 -13.12 1.04
CA VAL A 173 -18.21 -12.05 1.81
C VAL A 173 -19.72 -12.29 1.95
N ASN A 174 -20.38 -12.83 0.92
CA ASN A 174 -21.81 -13.18 0.98
C ASN A 174 -22.10 -14.38 1.89
N ARG A 175 -21.15 -15.30 2.05
CA ARG A 175 -21.22 -16.38 3.07
C ARG A 175 -21.02 -15.86 4.50
N GLY A 176 -20.65 -14.59 4.68
CA GLY A 176 -20.42 -13.96 5.99
C GLY A 176 -18.98 -14.08 6.50
N ILE A 177 -18.04 -14.43 5.61
CA ILE A 177 -16.62 -14.55 5.93
C ILE A 177 -16.01 -13.17 6.15
N GLU A 178 -15.18 -13.05 7.18
CA GLU A 178 -14.49 -11.81 7.50
C GLU A 178 -13.36 -11.56 6.50
N VAL A 179 -13.40 -10.43 5.78
CA VAL A 179 -12.39 -10.10 4.78
C VAL A 179 -11.67 -8.82 5.16
N LYS A 180 -10.34 -8.92 5.29
CA LYS A 180 -9.43 -7.82 5.60
C LYS A 180 -8.42 -7.63 4.47
N ILE A 181 -8.17 -6.39 4.08
CA ILE A 181 -7.21 -6.04 3.02
C ILE A 181 -6.20 -5.01 3.54
N SER A 182 -4.93 -5.39 3.60
CA SER A 182 -3.80 -4.48 3.83
C SER A 182 -3.14 -4.15 2.49
N THR A 183 -3.00 -2.86 2.18
CA THR A 183 -2.47 -2.45 0.86
C THR A 183 -1.77 -1.10 0.87
N SER A 184 -0.96 -0.84 -0.16
CA SER A 184 -0.45 0.48 -0.49
C SER A 184 -1.41 1.15 -1.48
N LEU A 185 -2.23 2.08 -1.00
CA LEU A 185 -3.14 2.85 -1.83
C LEU A 185 -2.34 3.86 -2.64
N ASN A 186 -2.70 3.99 -3.92
CA ASN A 186 -2.16 5.00 -4.81
C ASN A 186 -3.29 5.58 -5.67
N GLU A 187 -3.08 6.77 -6.23
CA GLU A 187 -4.07 7.50 -7.03
C GLU A 187 -4.60 6.69 -8.23
N LYS A 188 -3.81 5.75 -8.76
CA LYS A 188 -4.16 4.98 -9.97
C LYS A 188 -5.10 3.81 -9.67
N THR A 189 -5.01 3.22 -8.48
CA THR A 189 -5.77 2.03 -8.10
C THR A 189 -6.85 2.27 -7.06
N ILE A 190 -6.86 3.44 -6.42
CA ILE A 190 -7.82 3.77 -5.35
C ILE A 190 -9.29 3.54 -5.72
N ARG A 191 -9.66 3.85 -6.97
CA ARG A 191 -11.03 3.64 -7.51
C ARG A 191 -11.48 2.18 -7.47
N PHE A 192 -10.55 1.22 -7.57
CA PHE A 192 -10.91 -0.20 -7.56
C PHE A 192 -11.31 -0.69 -6.16
N PHE A 193 -10.92 0.05 -5.12
CA PHE A 193 -11.29 -0.20 -3.74
C PHE A 193 -12.64 0.45 -3.38
N ASP A 194 -13.04 1.53 -4.07
CA ASP A 194 -14.35 2.17 -3.86
C ASP A 194 -15.53 1.25 -4.20
N ASP A 195 -15.33 0.42 -5.22
CA ASP A 195 -16.32 -0.52 -5.73
C ASP A 195 -16.35 -1.84 -4.93
N LEU A 196 -15.67 -1.93 -3.78
CA LEU A 196 -15.70 -3.10 -2.91
C LEU A 196 -16.90 -3.07 -1.95
N ASP A 197 -17.33 -4.26 -1.52
CA ASP A 197 -18.39 -4.36 -0.52
C ASP A 197 -17.97 -3.69 0.79
N THR A 198 -18.87 -2.92 1.40
CA THR A 198 -18.60 -2.17 2.64
C THR A 198 -18.21 -3.04 3.84
N ARG A 199 -18.50 -4.34 3.79
CA ARG A 199 -18.11 -5.33 4.80
C ARG A 199 -16.61 -5.69 4.72
N ILE A 200 -15.94 -5.37 3.62
CA ILE A 200 -14.51 -5.60 3.47
C ILE A 200 -13.77 -4.47 4.16
N GLU A 201 -12.99 -4.80 5.19
CA GLU A 201 -12.16 -3.81 5.87
C GLU A 201 -10.86 -3.60 5.09
N ILE A 202 -10.47 -2.33 4.91
CA ILE A 202 -9.29 -1.96 4.13
C ILE A 202 -8.41 -1.02 4.94
N ARG A 203 -7.11 -1.37 5.04
CA ARG A 203 -6.09 -0.55 5.67
C ARG A 203 -4.95 -0.23 4.72
N HIS A 204 -4.49 1.01 4.80
CA HIS A 204 -3.40 1.55 4.02
C HIS A 204 -2.08 1.55 4.81
N HIS A 205 -1.04 1.07 4.12
CA HIS A 205 0.34 1.10 4.56
C HIS A 205 1.21 1.89 3.58
N GLU A 206 2.11 2.70 4.10
CA GLU A 206 3.21 3.27 3.31
C GLU A 206 4.28 2.20 3.09
N ASP A 207 4.82 2.11 1.88
CA ASP A 207 5.90 1.18 1.51
C ASP A 207 5.62 -0.31 1.82
N PHE A 208 4.42 -0.76 1.45
CA PHE A 208 3.97 -2.14 1.64
C PHE A 208 4.56 -3.11 0.60
N ARG A 209 5.53 -3.94 1.01
CA ARG A 209 6.25 -4.87 0.11
C ARG A 209 5.80 -6.32 0.19
N MET A 210 5.22 -6.72 1.30
CA MET A 210 4.73 -8.08 1.48
C MET A 210 3.42 -8.25 0.71
N GLN A 211 3.31 -9.32 -0.09
CA GLN A 211 2.11 -9.62 -0.85
C GLN A 211 1.73 -11.07 -0.65
N GLY A 212 0.46 -11.32 -0.39
CA GLY A 212 -0.03 -12.66 -0.09
C GLY A 212 -1.50 -12.67 0.25
N VAL A 213 -2.08 -13.87 0.30
CA VAL A 213 -3.44 -14.10 0.77
C VAL A 213 -3.41 -15.25 1.75
N TYR A 214 -4.06 -15.09 2.89
CA TYR A 214 -4.08 -16.06 3.97
C TYR A 214 -5.52 -16.32 4.34
N VAL A 215 -5.88 -17.60 4.43
CA VAL A 215 -7.27 -18.05 4.61
C VAL A 215 -7.33 -19.03 5.77
N ASP A 216 -8.26 -18.76 6.69
CA ASP A 216 -8.64 -19.60 7.83
C ASP A 216 -7.49 -20.06 8.75
N ASP A 217 -6.36 -19.35 8.76
CA ASP A 217 -5.13 -19.75 9.46
C ASP A 217 -4.62 -21.16 9.05
N GLU A 218 -4.99 -21.63 7.87
CA GLU A 218 -4.62 -22.96 7.35
C GLU A 218 -3.82 -22.88 6.05
N VAL A 219 -4.22 -21.98 5.14
CA VAL A 219 -3.65 -21.88 3.80
C VAL A 219 -3.14 -20.47 3.52
N GLY A 220 -1.88 -20.38 3.10
CA GLY A 220 -1.25 -19.13 2.69
C GLY A 220 -0.76 -19.19 1.25
N LEU A 221 -1.10 -18.18 0.46
CA LEU A 221 -0.56 -17.96 -0.87
C LEU A 221 0.32 -16.71 -0.84
N GLN A 222 1.65 -16.88 -0.76
CA GLN A 222 2.60 -15.77 -0.68
C GLN A 222 3.23 -15.47 -2.03
N PHE A 223 3.14 -14.23 -2.51
CA PHE A 223 3.78 -13.82 -3.75
C PHE A 223 5.28 -13.57 -3.53
N ILE A 224 6.12 -14.24 -4.32
CA ILE A 224 7.57 -14.08 -4.30
C ILE A 224 8.00 -13.03 -5.32
N ASN A 225 7.43 -13.10 -6.52
CA ASN A 225 7.72 -12.17 -7.60
C ASN A 225 6.42 -11.76 -8.27
N VAL A 226 6.26 -10.45 -8.47
CA VAL A 226 5.13 -9.85 -9.18
C VAL A 226 5.69 -8.91 -10.22
N GLU A 227 5.31 -9.13 -11.48
CA GLU A 227 5.70 -8.29 -12.60
C GLU A 227 5.25 -6.84 -12.36
N LYS A 228 6.20 -5.90 -12.45
CA LYS A 228 5.92 -4.47 -12.21
C LYS A 228 4.96 -3.85 -13.22
N ASN A 229 4.90 -4.40 -14.43
CA ASN A 229 3.96 -3.95 -15.45
C ASN A 229 2.56 -4.51 -15.13
N PRO A 230 1.57 -3.66 -14.77
CA PRO A 230 0.24 -4.13 -14.41
C PRO A 230 -0.50 -4.80 -15.56
N THR A 231 -0.20 -4.39 -16.79
CA THR A 231 -0.77 -4.95 -18.03
C THR A 231 0.09 -6.05 -18.63
N GLY A 232 1.18 -6.41 -17.96
CA GLY A 232 2.02 -7.54 -18.34
C GLY A 232 1.23 -8.84 -18.32
N ARG A 233 1.74 -9.85 -19.00
CA ARG A 233 1.08 -11.16 -19.11
C ARG A 233 1.33 -12.03 -17.87
N GLY A 234 2.16 -11.58 -16.93
CA GLY A 234 2.40 -12.24 -15.65
C GLY A 234 3.21 -13.53 -15.78
N LYS A 235 3.97 -13.72 -16.87
CA LYS A 235 4.78 -14.93 -17.10
C LYS A 235 5.92 -15.10 -16.09
N THR A 236 6.36 -14.00 -15.49
CA THR A 236 7.41 -13.99 -14.47
C THR A 236 6.86 -14.04 -13.05
N ASP A 237 5.53 -13.99 -12.88
CA ASP A 237 4.92 -14.02 -11.55
C ASP A 237 5.15 -15.39 -10.92
N SER A 238 5.46 -15.40 -9.63
CA SER A 238 5.62 -16.64 -8.88
C SER A 238 5.14 -16.48 -7.45
N ALA A 239 4.45 -17.49 -6.94
CA ALA A 239 3.93 -17.54 -5.58
C ALA A 239 4.21 -18.90 -4.93
N LEU A 240 4.22 -18.91 -3.60
CA LEU A 240 4.31 -20.11 -2.78
C LEU A 240 2.94 -20.35 -2.16
N LEU A 241 2.32 -21.49 -2.48
CA LEU A 241 1.19 -22.01 -1.75
C LEU A 241 1.72 -22.82 -0.57
N ILE A 242 1.24 -22.51 0.62
CA ILE A 242 1.75 -22.98 1.90
C ILE A 242 0.58 -23.55 2.69
N GLU A 243 0.65 -24.84 2.98
CA GLU A 243 -0.34 -25.55 3.80
C GLU A 243 0.40 -26.03 5.05
N SER A 244 0.48 -25.14 6.05
CA SER A 244 1.27 -25.37 7.25
C SER A 244 0.77 -24.52 8.41
N LYS A 245 0.15 -25.19 9.38
CA LYS A 245 -0.41 -24.54 10.57
C LYS A 245 0.64 -23.71 11.34
N ALA A 246 1.83 -24.26 11.57
CA ALA A 246 2.89 -23.56 12.29
C ALA A 246 3.35 -22.28 11.55
N PHE A 247 3.36 -22.30 10.22
CA PHE A 247 3.69 -21.11 9.44
C PHE A 247 2.54 -20.10 9.45
N MET A 248 1.29 -20.56 9.37
CA MET A 248 0.11 -19.70 9.48
C MET A 248 0.03 -19.01 10.84
N GLU A 249 0.21 -19.72 11.94
CA GLU A 249 0.22 -19.14 13.29
C GLU A 249 1.23 -17.99 13.41
N ALA A 250 2.49 -18.20 12.98
CA ALA A 250 3.52 -17.16 12.99
C ALA A 250 3.18 -15.99 12.06
N GLN A 251 2.58 -16.27 10.92
CA GLN A 251 2.22 -15.27 9.94
C GLN A 251 1.03 -14.41 10.40
N SER A 252 0.03 -15.00 11.05
CA SER A 252 -1.14 -14.31 11.57
C SER A 252 -0.78 -13.32 12.69
N GLU A 253 0.21 -13.64 13.55
CA GLU A 253 0.78 -12.67 14.50
C GLU A 253 1.39 -11.45 13.79
N LEU A 254 2.20 -11.69 12.75
CA LEU A 254 2.81 -10.61 11.97
C LEU A 254 1.75 -9.75 11.27
N MET A 255 0.70 -10.38 10.74
CA MET A 255 -0.39 -9.69 10.07
C MET A 255 -1.24 -8.87 11.04
N ALA A 256 -1.45 -9.34 12.27
CA ALA A 256 -2.15 -8.57 13.31
C ALA A 256 -1.40 -7.29 13.69
N ILE A 257 -0.07 -7.37 13.83
CA ILE A 257 0.79 -6.20 14.06
C ILE A 257 0.71 -5.24 12.87
N GLN A 258 0.85 -5.77 11.65
CA GLN A 258 0.73 -4.96 10.43
C GLN A 258 -0.62 -4.26 10.39
N TRP A 259 -1.72 -4.99 10.55
CA TRP A 259 -3.06 -4.43 10.55
C TRP A 259 -3.22 -3.29 11.55
N GLY A 260 -2.76 -3.48 12.79
CA GLY A 260 -2.78 -2.44 13.83
C GLY A 260 -2.05 -1.15 13.43
N ALA A 261 -0.96 -1.24 12.67
CA ALA A 261 -0.20 -0.10 12.17
C ALA A 261 -0.83 0.58 10.94
N GLY A 262 -1.87 0.00 10.35
CA GLY A 262 -2.48 0.48 9.10
C GLY A 262 -3.46 1.63 9.31
N THR A 263 -3.43 2.59 8.39
CA THR A 263 -4.36 3.72 8.37
C THR A 263 -5.67 3.31 7.71
N SER A 264 -6.81 3.84 8.16
CA SER A 264 -8.10 3.47 7.56
C SER A 264 -8.19 3.91 6.10
N TYR A 265 -8.89 3.14 5.25
CA TYR A 265 -9.11 3.50 3.86
C TYR A 265 -9.68 4.91 3.67
N ARG A 266 -10.67 5.30 4.48
CA ARG A 266 -11.27 6.64 4.41
C ARG A 266 -10.24 7.75 4.65
N ALA A 267 -9.40 7.60 5.68
CA ALA A 267 -8.37 8.57 6.01
C ALA A 267 -7.31 8.67 4.90
N ALA A 268 -6.81 7.51 4.46
CA ALA A 268 -5.81 7.44 3.41
C ALA A 268 -6.33 7.96 2.06
N LYS A 269 -7.60 7.71 1.73
CA LYS A 269 -8.24 8.20 0.51
C LYS A 269 -8.26 9.72 0.47
N ALA A 270 -8.79 10.37 1.49
CA ALA A 270 -8.86 11.83 1.50
C ALA A 270 -7.47 12.48 1.51
N ARG A 271 -6.47 11.84 2.13
CA ARG A 271 -5.07 12.28 2.02
C ARG A 271 -4.59 12.26 0.57
N LEU A 272 -4.84 11.17 -0.15
CA LEU A 272 -4.43 10.99 -1.54
C LEU A 272 -5.23 11.84 -2.54
N THR A 273 -6.54 12.00 -2.34
CA THR A 273 -7.41 12.68 -3.31
C THR A 273 -7.59 14.18 -3.04
N GLU A 274 -7.54 14.61 -1.78
CA GLU A 274 -7.82 16.00 -1.40
C GLU A 274 -6.58 16.73 -0.88
N GLY A 275 -5.44 16.05 -0.70
CA GLY A 275 -4.25 16.62 -0.07
C GLY A 275 -4.48 17.03 1.39
N LYS A 276 -5.61 16.60 1.99
CA LYS A 276 -5.99 16.93 3.36
C LYS A 276 -5.58 15.80 4.29
N ILE A 277 -4.78 16.12 5.30
CA ILE A 277 -4.54 15.23 6.44
C ILE A 277 -5.84 15.23 7.25
N ILE A 278 -6.65 14.17 7.12
CA ILE A 278 -7.90 14.00 7.89
C ILE A 278 -7.79 12.94 8.99
N GLU A 279 -6.57 12.59 9.40
CA GLU A 279 -6.44 11.77 10.60
C GLU A 279 -6.82 12.61 11.81
N PRO A 280 -7.79 12.15 12.65
CA PRO A 280 -7.81 12.60 14.03
C PRO A 280 -6.51 12.09 14.64
N LEU A 281 -5.57 13.01 14.86
CA LEU A 281 -4.28 12.69 15.43
C LEU A 281 -4.51 11.86 16.71
N ASN A 282 -3.95 10.65 16.80
CA ASN A 282 -3.95 9.85 18.03
C ASN A 282 -2.98 10.45 19.05
N LEU A 283 -3.37 11.63 19.53
CA LEU A 283 -2.77 12.41 20.58
C LEU A 283 -3.39 11.99 21.90
N SER A 284 -2.81 10.99 22.53
CA SER A 284 -2.72 10.98 23.98
C SER A 284 -1.44 11.73 24.37
N LEU A 285 -1.44 12.45 25.49
CA LEU A 285 -0.21 12.90 26.12
C LEU A 285 0.18 11.81 27.12
N GLY A 286 1.30 11.13 26.89
CA GLY A 286 1.75 10.03 27.75
C GLY A 286 2.82 9.17 27.09
N ASP A 287 3.34 8.22 27.86
CA ASP A 287 4.36 7.27 27.41
C ASP A 287 3.88 6.48 26.17
N GLY A 288 4.68 6.51 25.11
CA GLY A 288 4.40 5.92 23.80
C GLY A 288 3.59 6.79 22.83
N SER A 289 3.23 8.02 23.20
CA SER A 289 2.43 8.92 22.33
C SER A 289 3.16 9.40 21.07
N TYR A 290 2.43 9.79 20.02
CA TYR A 290 3.04 10.42 18.83
C TYR A 290 3.86 11.65 19.19
N TYR A 291 3.34 12.47 20.12
CA TYR A 291 4.02 13.66 20.60
C TYR A 291 5.37 13.31 21.29
N GLU A 292 5.39 12.32 22.18
CA GLU A 292 6.63 11.86 22.82
C GLU A 292 7.61 11.24 21.81
N ARG A 293 7.13 10.43 20.86
CA ARG A 293 7.98 9.85 19.79
C ARG A 293 8.60 10.92 18.91
N LEU A 294 7.82 11.92 18.51
CA LEU A 294 8.30 13.06 17.72
C LEU A 294 9.36 13.84 18.50
N ARG A 295 9.09 14.12 19.79
CA ARG A 295 10.02 14.80 20.69
C ARG A 295 11.31 14.00 20.88
N SER A 296 11.24 12.70 21.14
CA SER A 296 12.40 11.80 21.27
C SER A 296 13.21 11.76 19.99
N ALA A 297 12.56 11.61 18.82
CA ALA A 297 13.26 11.56 17.53
C ALA A 297 13.99 12.88 17.22
N ILE A 298 13.38 14.04 17.54
CA ILE A 298 14.05 15.34 17.41
C ILE A 298 15.24 15.41 18.38
N ASN A 299 15.09 14.96 19.63
CA ASN A 299 16.17 14.99 20.61
C ASN A 299 17.34 14.03 20.26
N ASP A 300 17.05 12.85 19.74
CA ASP A 300 18.03 11.82 19.35
C ASP A 300 18.83 12.22 18.10
N GLN A 301 18.19 12.86 17.12
CA GLN A 301 18.88 13.40 15.94
C GLN A 301 19.84 14.56 16.30
N LEU A 302 19.61 15.22 17.43
CA LEU A 302 20.47 16.29 17.95
C LEU A 302 21.62 15.76 18.82
N ALA A 303 21.60 14.48 19.21
CA ALA A 303 22.63 13.84 20.03
C ALA A 303 23.79 13.23 19.19
N VAL A 304 23.69 13.20 17.86
CA VAL A 304 24.74 12.66 16.99
C VAL A 304 25.94 13.62 16.95
N GLN A 305 26.89 13.42 17.87
CA GLN A 305 28.23 13.98 17.75
C GLN A 305 28.94 13.28 16.58
N ILE A 306 28.98 13.94 15.42
CA ILE A 306 29.90 13.54 14.35
C ILE A 306 31.30 14.02 14.76
N GLU A 307 32.22 13.08 14.99
CA GLU A 307 33.65 13.37 15.06
C GLU A 307 34.06 14.14 13.80
N GLN A 308 34.61 15.36 13.98
CA GLN A 308 35.07 16.15 12.85
C GLN A 308 36.19 15.39 12.10
N PRO A 309 36.18 15.31 10.76
CA PRO A 309 37.32 14.79 10.03
C PRO A 309 38.54 15.70 10.30
N ASN A 310 39.66 15.08 10.67
CA ASN A 310 40.90 15.71 11.13
C ASN A 310 41.66 16.53 10.06
N THR A 311 40.99 17.22 9.14
CA THR A 311 41.68 18.01 8.11
C THR A 311 40.82 19.11 7.54
N ILE A 312 40.87 20.29 8.17
CA ILE A 312 40.50 21.56 7.53
C ILE A 312 41.68 22.51 7.74
N LEU A 313 42.34 22.89 6.65
CA LEU A 313 43.40 23.89 6.66
C LEU A 313 42.80 25.26 7.05
N ARG A 314 43.16 25.78 8.23
CA ARG A 314 42.74 27.11 8.71
C ARG A 314 43.93 28.07 8.76
N ARG A 315 43.67 29.38 8.60
CA ARG A 315 44.69 30.41 8.79
C ARG A 315 44.94 30.62 10.30
N PRO A 316 46.18 30.98 10.72
CA PRO A 316 46.49 31.15 12.14
C PRO A 316 45.71 32.33 12.74
N GLY A 317 44.94 32.10 13.80
CA GLY A 317 44.32 33.16 14.62
C GLY A 317 42.80 33.31 14.50
N GLU A 318 42.10 32.44 13.78
CA GLU A 318 40.63 32.46 13.73
C GLU A 318 40.03 31.77 14.97
N PRO A 319 39.11 32.41 15.72
CA PRO A 319 38.50 31.79 16.90
C PRO A 319 37.67 30.56 16.51
N ILE A 320 37.66 29.56 17.39
CA ILE A 320 36.87 28.34 17.22
C ILE A 320 35.40 28.69 17.53
N THR A 321 34.58 28.89 16.51
CA THR A 321 33.13 28.76 16.68
C THR A 321 32.80 27.26 16.73
N ILE A 322 32.36 26.81 17.91
CA ILE A 322 31.72 25.50 18.07
C ILE A 322 30.31 25.67 17.50
N GLU A 323 30.15 25.54 16.19
CA GLU A 323 28.84 25.51 15.53
C GLU A 323 28.20 24.13 15.74
N GLY A 324 27.06 24.12 16.44
CA GLY A 324 26.21 22.95 16.62
C GLY A 324 25.23 22.80 15.46
N ASN A 325 24.98 21.55 15.08
CA ASN A 325 23.85 21.06 14.27
C ASN A 325 23.80 21.52 12.80
N SER A 326 24.56 20.84 11.95
CA SER A 326 24.62 21.05 10.49
C SER A 326 23.28 20.94 9.74
N SER A 327 22.31 20.18 10.27
CA SER A 327 21.02 19.93 9.58
C SER A 327 20.01 21.08 9.76
N ALA A 328 19.94 21.67 10.96
CA ALA A 328 19.06 22.82 11.22
C ALA A 328 19.58 24.09 10.53
N GLU A 329 20.90 24.29 10.52
CA GLU A 329 21.54 25.39 9.77
C GLU A 329 21.38 25.23 8.25
N ALA A 330 21.39 24.00 7.73
CA ALA A 330 21.14 23.76 6.31
C ALA A 330 19.73 24.17 5.88
N LEU A 331 18.72 23.92 6.72
CA LEU A 331 17.32 24.29 6.46
C LEU A 331 17.09 25.80 6.62
N GLN A 332 17.73 26.45 7.60
CA GLN A 332 17.72 27.91 7.72
C GLN A 332 18.39 28.60 6.52
N LYS A 333 19.51 28.03 6.00
CA LYS A 333 20.16 28.52 4.78
C LYS A 333 19.29 28.38 3.53
N LEU A 334 18.27 27.50 3.56
CA LEU A 334 17.25 27.34 2.52
C LEU A 334 16.01 28.25 2.74
N GLY A 335 16.04 29.12 3.77
CA GLY A 335 14.96 30.05 4.07
C GLY A 335 13.77 29.43 4.83
N ILE A 336 13.94 28.24 5.42
CA ILE A 336 12.91 27.55 6.21
C ILE A 336 13.16 27.85 7.69
N ASP A 337 12.27 28.62 8.33
CA ASP A 337 12.32 28.84 9.78
C ASP A 337 11.67 27.68 10.53
N LEU A 338 12.50 26.77 11.04
CA LEU A 338 12.06 25.61 11.80
C LEU A 338 11.30 25.99 13.08
N ASN A 339 11.49 27.19 13.64
CA ASN A 339 10.75 27.64 14.82
C ASN A 339 9.28 27.90 14.47
N GLU A 340 9.00 28.53 13.33
CA GLU A 340 7.64 28.77 12.84
C GLU A 340 6.96 27.45 12.45
N VAL A 341 7.69 26.54 11.80
CA VAL A 341 7.18 25.22 11.44
C VAL A 341 6.77 24.43 12.68
N LEU A 342 7.66 24.34 13.68
CA LEU A 342 7.37 23.59 14.92
C LEU A 342 6.29 24.25 15.76
N LEU A 343 6.21 25.59 15.77
CA LEU A 343 5.10 26.30 16.39
C LEU A 343 3.78 25.94 15.70
N GLY A 344 3.73 25.91 14.36
CA GLY A 344 2.55 25.52 13.60
C GLY A 344 2.14 24.06 13.82
N VAL A 345 3.12 23.15 13.86
CA VAL A 345 2.89 21.74 14.20
C VAL A 345 2.32 21.62 15.62
N GLY A 346 2.86 22.37 16.58
CA GLY A 346 2.37 22.41 17.95
C GLY A 346 0.93 22.89 18.02
N ILE A 347 0.58 23.99 17.35
CA ILE A 347 -0.79 24.51 17.29
C ILE A 347 -1.75 23.42 16.81
N ARG A 348 -1.41 22.72 15.73
CA ARG A 348 -2.29 21.67 15.20
C ARG A 348 -2.47 20.51 16.17
N ILE A 349 -1.41 20.13 16.87
CA ILE A 349 -1.47 19.12 17.93
C ILE A 349 -2.40 19.58 19.06
N GLY A 350 -2.30 20.84 19.48
CA GLY A 350 -3.15 21.40 20.53
C GLY A 350 -4.63 21.44 20.16
N GLU A 351 -4.95 21.81 18.92
CA GLU A 351 -6.34 21.83 18.41
C GLU A 351 -6.99 20.44 18.48
N GLU A 352 -6.25 19.42 18.04
CA GLU A 352 -6.74 18.04 18.04
C GLU A 352 -6.87 17.45 19.46
N LEU A 353 -5.95 17.80 20.38
CA LEU A 353 -6.05 17.43 21.79
C LEU A 353 -7.31 18.02 22.45
N ALA A 354 -7.59 19.30 22.21
CA ALA A 354 -8.77 19.96 22.73
C ALA A 354 -10.07 19.32 22.20
N SER A 355 -10.11 19.02 20.89
CA SER A 355 -11.24 18.35 20.24
C SER A 355 -11.53 16.94 20.78
N LYS A 356 -10.50 16.19 21.20
CA LYS A 356 -10.68 14.84 21.78
C LYS A 356 -11.27 14.83 23.17
N TRP A 357 -11.08 15.89 23.94
CA TRP A 357 -11.62 16.03 25.30
C TRP A 357 -12.83 16.97 25.36
N ASP A 358 -13.54 17.15 24.23
CA ASP A 358 -14.75 17.97 24.13
C ASP A 358 -15.87 17.50 25.09
N ASN A 359 -15.87 16.21 25.45
CA ASN A 359 -16.82 15.62 26.40
C ASN A 359 -16.59 16.04 27.87
N VAL A 360 -15.47 16.70 28.20
CA VAL A 360 -15.21 17.23 29.54
C VAL A 360 -15.78 18.63 29.62
N GLU A 361 -16.95 18.81 30.25
CA GLU A 361 -17.61 20.12 30.36
C GLU A 361 -16.93 21.04 31.41
N ASP A 362 -16.28 20.48 32.43
CA ASP A 362 -15.59 21.27 33.47
C ASP A 362 -14.15 21.60 33.08
N ASP A 363 -13.90 22.90 32.88
CA ASP A 363 -12.56 23.40 32.59
C ASP A 363 -11.56 23.11 33.70
N GLN A 364 -12.01 23.11 34.97
CA GLN A 364 -11.12 22.85 36.10
C GLN A 364 -10.59 21.41 36.07
N GLU A 365 -11.44 20.46 35.70
CA GLU A 365 -11.06 19.06 35.52
C GLU A 365 -10.11 18.87 34.32
N PHE A 366 -10.43 19.49 33.18
CA PHE A 366 -9.60 19.45 31.97
C PHE A 366 -8.17 19.95 32.24
N TRP A 367 -8.03 21.14 32.82
CA TRP A 367 -6.71 21.73 33.05
C TRP A 367 -5.92 21.02 34.15
N LYS A 368 -6.60 20.43 35.14
CA LYS A 368 -5.96 19.59 36.15
C LYS A 368 -5.40 18.31 35.52
N HIS A 369 -6.15 17.67 34.63
CA HIS A 369 -5.69 16.48 33.91
C HIS A 369 -4.50 16.81 33.00
N LEU A 370 -4.64 17.86 32.18
CA LEU A 370 -3.57 18.32 31.30
C LEU A 370 -2.29 18.68 32.07
N SER A 371 -2.41 19.42 33.18
CA SER A 371 -1.24 19.79 34.00
C SER A 371 -0.55 18.58 34.61
N HIS A 372 -1.30 17.53 34.96
CA HIS A 372 -0.75 16.29 35.50
C HIS A 372 0.05 15.52 34.44
N GLU A 373 -0.51 15.32 33.25
CA GLU A 373 0.18 14.65 32.15
C GLU A 373 1.42 15.45 31.68
N TRP A 374 1.31 16.77 31.64
CA TRP A 374 2.41 17.67 31.27
C TRP A 374 3.61 17.57 32.22
N ASP A 375 3.35 17.49 33.53
CA ASP A 375 4.39 17.31 34.56
C ASP A 375 5.02 15.92 34.48
N GLN A 376 4.22 14.86 34.30
CA GLN A 376 4.73 13.49 34.15
C GLN A 376 5.68 13.32 32.96
N LEU A 377 5.41 14.02 31.86
CA LEU A 377 6.26 14.02 30.66
C LEU A 377 7.53 14.89 30.81
N GLY A 378 7.78 15.46 31.99
CA GLY A 378 8.92 16.34 32.24
C GLY A 378 8.88 17.64 31.44
N MET A 379 7.67 18.10 31.07
CA MET A 379 7.48 19.29 30.24
C MET A 379 7.35 20.58 31.07
N GLY A 380 7.51 20.47 32.39
CA GLY A 380 7.39 21.56 33.34
C GLY A 380 6.01 21.61 34.00
N GLN A 381 5.80 22.61 34.85
CA GLN A 381 4.58 22.79 35.62
C GLN A 381 3.72 23.88 35.01
N ILE A 382 2.51 23.54 34.58
CA ILE A 382 1.50 24.50 34.13
C ILE A 382 0.88 25.18 35.37
N LEU A 383 0.92 26.50 35.39
CA LEU A 383 0.28 27.35 36.39
C LEU A 383 -0.76 28.23 35.69
N THR A 384 -2.01 28.10 36.11
CA THR A 384 -3.13 28.93 35.66
C THR A 384 -3.47 29.96 36.75
N THR A 385 -3.93 31.14 36.32
CA THR A 385 -4.31 32.24 37.23
C THR A 385 -5.82 32.36 37.42
N SER A 386 -6.61 31.89 36.45
CA SER A 386 -8.08 31.89 36.43
C SER A 386 -8.60 30.68 35.64
N MET A 387 -9.91 30.42 35.71
CA MET A 387 -10.59 29.38 34.92
C MET A 387 -11.82 30.02 34.23
N PRO A 388 -11.89 30.03 32.89
CA PRO A 388 -10.83 29.64 31.94
C PRO A 388 -9.58 30.53 32.06
N PRO A 389 -8.38 30.02 31.75
CA PRO A 389 -7.13 30.72 32.06
C PRO A 389 -6.85 31.88 31.10
N GLU A 390 -7.01 33.12 31.57
CA GLU A 390 -6.60 34.35 30.84
C GLU A 390 -5.07 34.49 30.76
N THR A 391 -4.36 33.83 31.68
CA THR A 391 -2.91 33.76 31.68
C THR A 391 -2.47 32.37 32.11
N LEU A 392 -1.65 31.77 31.25
CA LEU A 392 -1.03 30.47 31.46
C LEU A 392 0.50 30.65 31.55
N THR A 393 1.10 30.12 32.60
CA THR A 393 2.57 30.12 32.77
C THR A 393 3.07 28.70 32.91
N VAL A 394 4.08 28.30 32.13
CA VAL A 394 4.78 27.04 32.33
C VAL A 394 6.13 27.32 32.98
N GLN A 395 6.37 26.74 34.15
CA GLN A 395 7.65 26.83 34.87
C GLN A 395 8.48 25.56 34.69
N ASN A 396 9.81 25.69 34.73
CA ASN A 396 10.77 24.60 34.62
C ASN A 396 10.59 23.76 33.34
N GLY A 397 10.26 24.42 32.22
CA GLY A 397 10.13 23.76 30.92
C GLY A 397 11.48 23.19 30.46
N GLY A 398 11.69 21.90 30.69
CA GLY A 398 12.96 21.21 30.45
C GLY A 398 13.22 20.82 28.99
N ALA A 399 12.37 21.22 28.04
CA ALA A 399 12.42 20.78 26.65
C ALA A 399 13.76 21.07 25.94
N CYS A 400 14.46 22.14 26.33
CA CYS A 400 15.77 22.49 25.78
C CYS A 400 16.96 21.90 26.56
N GLY A 401 16.73 21.14 27.63
CA GLY A 401 17.79 20.56 28.48
C GLY A 401 18.71 21.60 29.14
N GLY A 402 18.22 22.83 29.36
CA GLY A 402 19.01 23.94 29.89
C GLY A 402 19.91 24.65 28.86
N LYS A 403 19.76 24.35 27.56
CA LYS A 403 20.54 24.95 26.46
C LYS A 403 19.65 25.72 25.48
N PRO A 404 19.27 26.97 25.78
CA PRO A 404 18.36 27.74 24.94
C PRO A 404 18.94 28.13 23.57
N THR A 405 20.25 28.09 23.37
CA THR A 405 20.89 28.46 22.09
C THR A 405 20.87 27.34 21.05
N SER A 406 20.84 26.07 21.47
CA SER A 406 20.90 24.91 20.55
C SER A 406 19.58 24.15 20.44
N ASN A 407 18.63 24.38 21.34
CA ASN A 407 17.42 23.54 21.45
C ASN A 407 16.14 24.35 21.78
N SER A 408 16.09 25.65 21.43
CA SER A 408 14.91 26.52 21.60
C SER A 408 13.70 26.10 20.76
N MET A 409 13.95 25.38 19.66
CA MET A 409 12.96 24.85 18.72
C MET A 409 11.89 23.95 19.37
N LEU A 410 12.27 23.11 20.34
CA LEU A 410 11.32 22.27 21.07
C LEU A 410 10.39 23.10 21.97
N CYS A 411 10.87 24.23 22.51
CA CYS A 411 10.03 25.13 23.29
C CYS A 411 8.96 25.83 22.41
N HIS A 412 9.22 26.01 21.11
CA HIS A 412 8.22 26.54 20.17
C HIS A 412 7.12 25.52 19.87
N LEU A 413 7.44 24.23 19.83
CA LEU A 413 6.45 23.15 19.73
C LEU A 413 5.51 23.15 20.94
N ASP A 414 6.08 23.17 22.16
CA ASP A 414 5.32 23.16 23.43
C ASP A 414 4.40 24.38 23.57
N GLU A 415 4.92 25.56 23.19
CA GLU A 415 4.13 26.79 23.12
C GLU A 415 2.98 26.64 22.11
N GLY A 416 3.23 26.05 20.95
CA GLY A 416 2.20 25.80 19.94
C GLY A 416 1.07 24.93 20.46
N VAL A 417 1.38 23.84 21.16
CA VAL A 417 0.37 22.92 21.72
C VAL A 417 -0.59 23.65 22.65
N LEU A 418 -0.08 24.45 23.59
CA LEU A 418 -0.94 25.19 24.53
C LEU A 418 -1.76 26.28 23.82
N LYS A 419 -1.19 26.94 22.81
CA LYS A 419 -1.91 27.90 21.97
C LYS A 419 -3.07 27.25 21.20
N GLY A 420 -2.86 26.06 20.63
CA GLY A 420 -3.90 25.30 19.93
C GLY A 420 -5.06 24.91 20.85
N ILE A 421 -4.74 24.47 22.09
CA ILE A 421 -5.72 24.12 23.11
C ILE A 421 -6.56 25.34 23.51
N LEU A 422 -5.90 26.46 23.83
CA LEU A 422 -6.57 27.71 24.24
C LEU A 422 -7.51 28.23 23.16
N ARG A 423 -7.10 28.19 21.88
CA ARG A 423 -7.93 28.61 20.75
C ARG A 423 -9.16 27.74 20.56
N THR A 424 -8.98 26.42 20.59
CA THR A 424 -10.05 25.48 20.22
C THR A 424 -11.09 25.30 21.30
N ARG A 425 -10.66 25.31 22.58
CA ARG A 425 -11.57 25.08 23.70
C ARG A 425 -12.23 26.36 24.23
N HIS A 426 -11.53 27.48 24.18
CA HIS A 426 -11.96 28.73 24.84
C HIS A 426 -12.24 29.89 23.89
N ASP A 427 -12.10 29.69 22.57
CA ASP A 427 -12.16 30.74 21.56
C ASP A 427 -11.29 31.95 21.92
N PHE A 428 -10.09 31.69 22.45
CA PHE A 428 -9.18 32.72 22.94
C PHE A 428 -8.25 33.25 21.85
N VAL A 429 -8.12 34.58 21.81
CA VAL A 429 -7.11 35.27 21.00
C VAL A 429 -5.87 35.48 21.86
N ILE A 430 -4.72 34.99 21.38
CA ILE A 430 -3.43 35.13 22.08
C ILE A 430 -2.90 36.53 21.83
N GLN A 431 -2.78 37.32 22.90
CA GLN A 431 -2.28 38.70 22.83
C GLN A 431 -0.75 38.77 22.87
N SER A 432 -0.11 37.96 23.72
CA SER A 432 1.35 37.95 23.84
C SER A 432 1.89 36.63 24.37
N THR A 433 3.08 36.28 23.91
CA THR A 433 3.93 35.25 24.54
C THR A 433 5.19 35.93 25.06
N GLN A 434 5.51 35.72 26.33
CA GLN A 434 6.80 36.10 26.91
C GLN A 434 7.56 34.84 27.31
N ARG A 435 8.82 34.74 26.89
CA ARG A 435 9.71 33.62 27.23
C ARG A 435 10.95 34.15 27.93
N VAL A 436 11.28 33.59 29.09
CA VAL A 436 12.50 33.88 29.82
C VAL A 436 13.28 32.59 29.97
N CYS A 437 14.43 32.53 29.29
CA CYS A 437 15.36 31.42 29.35
C CYS A 437 16.71 31.92 29.89
N PRO A 438 17.02 31.71 31.17
CA PRO A 438 18.32 32.08 31.69
C PRO A 438 19.41 31.14 31.13
N THR A 439 20.52 31.72 30.68
CA THR A 439 21.69 31.00 30.11
C THR A 439 22.67 30.49 31.17
N ASP A 440 22.34 30.66 32.46
CA ASP A 440 23.23 30.40 33.59
C ASP A 440 23.09 28.98 34.19
N GLY A 441 22.26 28.13 33.58
CA GLY A 441 22.03 26.77 34.06
C GLY A 441 21.13 26.68 35.30
N SER A 442 20.50 27.78 35.72
CA SER A 442 19.39 27.71 36.68
C SER A 442 18.16 27.10 36.01
N ASN A 443 17.45 26.20 36.70
CA ASN A 443 16.31 25.46 36.16
C ASN A 443 15.04 26.33 35.97
N SER A 444 15.19 27.66 35.89
CA SER A 444 14.11 28.66 36.02
C SER A 444 13.53 29.14 34.68
N CYS A 445 13.62 28.32 33.63
CA CYS A 445 13.00 28.63 32.35
C CYS A 445 11.47 28.69 32.51
N HIS A 446 10.87 29.81 32.10
CA HIS A 446 9.42 29.94 32.08
C HIS A 446 8.95 30.65 30.81
N PHE A 447 7.77 30.24 30.34
CA PHE A 447 7.06 30.98 29.31
C PHE A 447 5.62 31.25 29.74
N LYS A 448 5.14 32.43 29.38
CA LYS A 448 3.84 32.98 29.76
C LYS A 448 3.06 33.29 28.49
N ILE A 449 1.86 32.72 28.39
CA ILE A 449 0.87 33.01 27.33
C ILE A 449 -0.23 33.84 27.98
N SER A 450 -0.51 35.01 27.40
CA SER A 450 -1.63 35.86 27.81
C SER A 450 -2.68 35.89 26.69
N CYS A 451 -3.94 35.67 27.04
CA CYS A 451 -5.05 35.55 26.10
C CYS A 451 -6.28 36.32 26.57
N GLU A 452 -7.11 36.72 25.60
CA GLU A 452 -8.39 37.41 25.81
C GLU A 452 -9.50 36.66 25.06
N LYS A 453 -10.73 36.71 25.60
CA LYS A 453 -11.89 36.03 25.01
C LYS A 453 -12.37 36.77 23.76
N ASP A 454 -12.53 36.05 22.65
CA ASP A 454 -13.02 36.65 21.40
C ASP A 454 -14.50 37.05 21.59
N THR A 455 -14.76 38.35 21.73
CA THR A 455 -16.10 38.91 21.90
C THR A 455 -16.64 39.34 20.54
N ILE A 456 -16.97 38.36 19.69
CA ILE A 456 -17.74 38.63 18.47
C ILE A 456 -19.22 38.58 18.83
N GLU A 457 -19.84 39.74 19.03
CA GLU A 457 -21.32 39.85 19.06
C GLU A 457 -21.88 39.36 17.70
N PRO A 458 -22.85 38.43 17.69
CA PRO A 458 -23.47 38.01 16.45
C PRO A 458 -24.26 39.19 15.87
N SER A 459 -23.88 39.63 14.68
CA SER A 459 -24.60 40.67 13.93
C SER A 459 -26.00 40.16 13.61
N GLN A 460 -27.02 40.91 14.03
CA GLN A 460 -28.45 40.65 13.81
C GLN A 460 -28.85 40.63 12.34
#